data_AF-A0A1I5BJX6-F1
#
_entry.id   AF-A0A1I5BJX6-F1
#
_cell.length_a   1.000
_cell.length_b   1.000
_cell.length_c   1.000
_cell.angle_alpha   90.00
_cell.angle_beta   90.00
_cell.angle_gamma   90.00
#
_symmetry.space_group_name_H-M   'P 1'
#
loop_
_entity.id
_entity.type
_entity.pdbx_description
1 polymer ?
#
loop_
_entity_poly.entity_id
_entity_poly.type
_entity_poly.pdbx_seq_one_letter_code
_entity_poly.pdbx_strand_id
1 'polypeptide(L)'
;MNVSFLGGPRPQRGVGVIAPFDFALDRELWRWVPDDVSLHLTRTPYVPVEVSLDLARLVSEHETLHEAVRALNEVAPEVVAYACTSGSFVGGVAGERAMGEAMTRAGAAHAVTTSGAMLAALAELNAHRIALVTPYTVSVTQSLEEYLAEAGILVTGRASLGLVRHIWKVPYHDVVAMAHRAVRTTTPDVLFISCTNLPTYDVIPQLEAELRMPVISANQVTIWAALRHLGTRAVGPYQALLDESARQTFGAGPVPPPPVLPEEQEGWA
;
A
#
# COMPACT_ATOMS: atom_id res chain seq x y z
N MET A 1 25.73 36.46 24.34
CA MET A 1 25.76 35.89 22.98
C MET A 1 24.31 35.58 22.61
N ASN A 2 23.72 36.31 21.66
CA ASN A 2 22.30 36.20 21.35
C ASN A 2 22.09 34.94 20.50
N VAL A 3 21.52 33.88 21.09
CA VAL A 3 21.26 32.58 20.44
C VAL A 3 20.05 32.59 19.50
N SER A 4 19.50 33.76 19.17
CA SER A 4 18.28 33.93 18.36
C SER A 4 18.37 33.44 16.90
N PHE A 5 19.55 33.05 16.43
CA PHE A 5 19.76 32.47 15.08
C PHE A 5 19.78 30.95 15.06
N LEU A 6 19.77 30.28 16.22
CA LEU A 6 19.64 28.83 16.28
C LEU A 6 18.18 28.47 15.99
N GLY A 7 17.86 28.25 14.71
CA GLY A 7 16.51 27.98 14.20
C GLY A 7 15.82 26.71 14.70
N GLY A 8 16.39 26.03 15.71
CA GLY A 8 15.85 24.85 16.36
C GLY A 8 15.58 23.67 15.41
N PRO A 9 15.16 22.52 15.93
CA PRO A 9 14.50 21.53 15.11
C PRO A 9 13.16 22.10 14.61
N ARG A 10 12.87 21.96 13.31
CA ARG A 10 11.53 22.25 12.79
C ARG A 10 10.53 21.25 13.40
N PRO A 11 9.31 21.68 13.77
CA PRO A 11 8.26 20.76 14.19
C PRO A 11 8.09 19.65 13.15
N GLN A 12 8.09 18.41 13.61
CA GLN A 12 7.88 17.22 12.79
C GLN A 12 6.42 16.82 12.91
N ARG A 13 5.84 16.39 11.79
CA ARG A 13 4.51 15.78 11.77
C ARG A 13 4.65 14.26 11.96
N GLY A 14 3.72 13.64 12.67
CA GLY A 14 3.83 12.23 13.08
C GLY A 14 2.91 11.30 12.29
N VAL A 15 3.47 10.19 11.78
CA VAL A 15 2.70 9.02 11.33
C VAL A 15 2.98 7.86 12.30
N GLY A 16 1.94 7.36 12.93
CA GLY A 16 1.97 6.11 13.69
C GLY A 16 1.91 4.92 12.74
N VAL A 17 2.71 3.88 12.99
CA VAL A 17 2.72 2.65 12.20
C VAL A 17 2.60 1.46 13.14
N ILE A 18 1.56 0.66 12.96
CA ILE A 18 1.36 -0.62 13.63
C ILE A 18 1.81 -1.70 12.66
N ALA A 19 2.97 -2.28 12.92
CA ALA A 19 3.52 -3.37 12.13
C ALA A 19 3.25 -4.74 12.80
N PRO A 20 3.20 -5.85 12.06
CA PRO A 20 3.16 -7.17 12.68
C PRO A 20 4.48 -7.44 13.43
N PHE A 21 4.44 -8.32 14.43
CA PHE A 21 5.60 -8.65 15.27
C PHE A 21 6.84 -9.12 14.49
N ASP A 22 6.64 -9.70 13.31
CA ASP A 22 7.68 -10.25 12.44
C ASP A 22 8.14 -9.27 11.34
N PHE A 23 7.65 -8.02 11.35
CA PHE A 23 8.09 -7.00 10.40
C PHE A 23 9.55 -6.61 10.63
N ALA A 24 10.35 -6.77 9.58
CA ALA A 24 11.81 -6.57 9.62
C ALA A 24 12.32 -5.52 8.61
N LEU A 25 11.42 -4.81 7.93
CA LEU A 25 11.73 -3.83 6.90
C LEU A 25 11.47 -2.39 7.35
N ASP A 26 11.64 -2.09 8.65
CA ASP A 26 11.44 -0.77 9.24
C ASP A 26 12.03 0.33 8.37
N ARG A 27 13.35 0.28 8.11
CA ARG A 27 14.08 1.28 7.33
C ARG A 27 13.49 1.54 5.94
N GLU A 28 12.87 0.56 5.32
CA GLU A 28 12.26 0.72 4.00
C GLU A 28 11.15 1.77 4.02
N LEU A 29 10.32 1.80 5.07
CA LEU A 29 9.21 2.76 5.20
C LEU A 29 9.69 4.20 5.15
N TRP A 30 10.77 4.53 5.87
CA TRP A 30 11.35 5.88 5.91
C TRP A 30 11.81 6.38 4.55
N ARG A 31 12.10 5.48 3.60
CA ARG A 31 12.54 5.90 2.27
C ARG A 31 11.43 6.62 1.47
N TRP A 32 10.16 6.44 1.86
CA TRP A 32 9.03 7.15 1.28
C TRP A 32 8.60 8.40 2.07
N VAL A 33 9.27 8.72 3.17
CA VAL A 33 8.85 9.77 4.10
C VAL A 33 9.69 11.04 3.88
N PRO A 34 9.07 12.22 3.70
CA PRO A 34 9.80 13.48 3.58
C PRO A 34 10.45 13.89 4.92
N ASP A 35 11.46 14.76 4.86
CA ASP A 35 12.28 15.18 6.01
C ASP A 35 11.49 15.91 7.13
N ASP A 36 10.27 16.36 6.85
CA ASP A 36 9.38 17.04 7.81
C ASP A 36 8.34 16.11 8.47
N VAL A 37 8.42 14.80 8.19
CA VAL A 37 7.55 13.77 8.76
C VAL A 37 8.38 12.70 9.48
N SER A 38 7.92 12.31 10.67
CA SER A 38 8.49 11.25 11.49
C SER A 38 7.57 10.02 11.53
N LEU A 39 8.14 8.82 11.49
CA LEU A 39 7.42 7.58 11.74
C LEU A 39 7.58 7.13 13.20
N HIS A 40 6.48 6.77 13.83
CA HIS A 40 6.43 6.19 15.17
C HIS A 40 5.93 4.75 15.06
N LEU A 41 6.80 3.77 15.34
CA LEU A 41 6.49 2.36 15.11
C LEU A 41 6.14 1.67 16.42
N THR A 42 5.08 0.86 16.37
CA THR A 42 4.77 -0.16 17.36
C THR A 42 4.53 -1.50 16.65
N ARG A 43 4.45 -2.59 17.41
CA ARG A 43 4.22 -3.94 16.89
C ARG A 43 3.01 -4.59 17.55
N THR A 44 2.30 -5.44 16.79
CA THR A 44 1.34 -6.37 17.38
C THR A 44 2.06 -7.37 18.30
N PRO A 45 1.38 -8.01 19.27
CA PRO A 45 1.93 -9.08 20.08
C PRO A 45 2.47 -10.23 19.24
N TYR A 46 3.45 -10.95 19.80
CA TYR A 46 3.99 -12.16 19.20
C TYR A 46 2.93 -13.26 19.19
N VAL A 47 2.78 -13.93 18.04
CA VAL A 47 1.91 -15.08 17.89
C VAL A 47 2.74 -16.26 17.37
N PRO A 48 2.80 -17.41 18.06
CA PRO A 48 3.64 -18.55 17.69
C PRO A 48 3.00 -19.41 16.58
N VAL A 49 2.51 -18.77 15.52
CA VAL A 49 1.91 -19.45 14.36
C VAL A 49 2.60 -19.01 13.07
N GLU A 50 2.64 -19.92 12.10
CA GLU A 50 3.20 -19.64 10.78
C GLU A 50 2.26 -18.75 9.94
N VAL A 51 2.80 -18.12 8.89
CA VAL A 51 1.99 -17.28 7.98
C VAL A 51 0.87 -18.09 7.35
N SER A 52 -0.35 -17.69 7.69
CA SER A 52 -1.60 -18.38 7.38
C SER A 52 -2.77 -17.41 7.49
N LEU A 53 -3.96 -17.83 7.07
CA LEU A 53 -5.19 -17.06 7.33
C LEU A 53 -5.47 -16.91 8.83
N ASP A 54 -5.10 -17.91 9.63
CA ASP A 54 -5.29 -17.86 11.08
C ASP A 54 -4.36 -16.83 11.72
N LEU A 55 -3.08 -16.78 11.31
CA LEU A 55 -2.19 -15.69 11.70
C LEU A 55 -2.79 -14.34 11.33
N ALA A 56 -3.26 -14.20 10.08
CA ALA A 56 -3.84 -12.96 9.58
C ALA A 56 -5.04 -12.51 10.40
N ARG A 57 -5.89 -13.43 10.88
CA ARG A 57 -7.01 -13.10 11.79
C ARG A 57 -6.52 -12.65 13.15
N LEU A 58 -5.55 -13.35 13.73
CA LEU A 58 -5.02 -13.06 15.07
C LEU A 58 -4.35 -11.68 15.13
N VAL A 59 -3.53 -11.33 14.12
CA VAL A 59 -2.88 -10.00 14.07
C VAL A 59 -3.84 -8.85 13.75
N SER A 60 -5.09 -9.17 13.42
CA SER A 60 -6.16 -8.23 13.08
C SER A 60 -7.24 -8.13 14.15
N GLU A 61 -7.06 -8.82 15.28
CA GLU A 61 -7.98 -8.74 16.40
C GLU A 61 -8.08 -7.30 16.92
N HIS A 62 -9.31 -6.82 17.08
CA HIS A 62 -9.56 -5.43 17.44
C HIS A 62 -8.94 -5.03 18.78
N GLU A 63 -8.87 -5.95 19.75
CA GLU A 63 -8.24 -5.67 21.06
C GLU A 63 -6.73 -5.43 20.91
N THR A 64 -6.06 -6.28 20.13
CA THR A 64 -4.63 -6.13 19.78
C THR A 64 -4.36 -4.78 19.10
N LEU A 65 -5.24 -4.36 18.18
CA LEU A 65 -5.12 -3.07 17.51
C LEU A 65 -5.33 -1.90 18.48
N HIS A 66 -6.25 -2.05 19.44
CA HIS A 66 -6.57 -1.00 20.40
C HIS A 66 -5.37 -0.65 21.30
N GLU A 67 -4.67 -1.66 21.82
CA GLU A 67 -3.44 -1.46 22.61
C GLU A 67 -2.34 -0.80 21.77
N ALA A 68 -2.15 -1.25 20.53
CA ALA A 68 -1.14 -0.70 19.62
C ALA A 68 -1.41 0.78 19.26
N VAL A 69 -2.67 1.15 19.00
CA VAL A 69 -3.06 2.55 18.77
C VAL A 69 -2.77 3.39 20.01
N ARG A 70 -3.15 2.92 21.20
CA ARG A 70 -2.89 3.62 22.46
C ARG A 70 -1.41 3.84 22.72
N ALA A 71 -0.56 2.87 22.40
CA ALA A 71 0.89 2.99 22.53
C ALA A 71 1.48 4.11 21.67
N LEU A 72 0.83 4.45 20.55
CA LEU A 72 1.25 5.52 19.64
C LEU A 72 0.63 6.89 19.99
N ASN A 73 -0.53 6.93 20.64
CA ASN A 73 -1.28 8.18 20.82
C ASN A 73 -0.58 9.24 21.68
N GLU A 74 0.34 8.87 22.58
CA GLU A 74 1.03 9.84 23.44
C GLU A 74 1.89 10.83 22.64
N VAL A 75 2.45 10.39 21.50
CA VAL A 75 3.20 11.27 20.59
C VAL A 75 2.29 11.96 19.56
N ALA A 76 0.96 11.86 19.73
CA ALA A 76 -0.08 12.50 18.94
C ALA A 76 0.15 12.43 17.41
N PRO A 77 0.35 11.22 16.84
CA PRO A 77 0.45 11.10 15.39
C PRO A 77 -0.86 11.54 14.74
N GLU A 78 -0.77 12.27 13.64
CA GLU A 78 -1.96 12.77 12.92
C GLU A 78 -2.64 11.64 12.13
N VAL A 79 -1.90 10.56 11.83
CA VAL A 79 -2.40 9.38 11.12
C VAL A 79 -1.78 8.12 11.73
N VAL A 80 -2.56 7.05 11.87
CA VAL A 80 -2.08 5.72 12.27
C VAL A 80 -2.34 4.73 11.13
N ALA A 81 -1.27 4.09 10.66
CA ALA A 81 -1.31 3.11 9.59
C ALA A 81 -1.07 1.68 10.12
N TYR A 82 -1.95 0.75 9.76
CA TYR A 82 -1.75 -0.68 9.99
C TYR A 82 -1.00 -1.31 8.80
N ALA A 83 0.27 -1.65 9.01
CA ALA A 83 1.22 -2.09 7.99
C ALA A 83 1.29 -3.62 7.86
N CYS A 84 0.15 -4.24 7.57
CA CYS A 84 0.06 -5.65 7.23
C CYS A 84 -1.03 -5.89 6.18
N THR A 85 -0.63 -6.39 5.01
CA THR A 85 -1.57 -6.65 3.91
C THR A 85 -2.55 -7.77 4.29
N SER A 86 -2.06 -8.96 4.64
CA SER A 86 -2.92 -10.11 4.97
C SER A 86 -3.82 -9.86 6.16
N GLY A 87 -3.32 -9.19 7.20
CA GLY A 87 -4.14 -8.80 8.33
C GLY A 87 -5.31 -7.89 7.91
N SER A 88 -5.08 -6.95 7.00
CA SER A 88 -6.12 -5.99 6.60
C SER A 88 -7.11 -6.49 5.55
N PHE A 89 -6.82 -7.55 4.77
CA PHE A 89 -7.79 -8.09 3.80
C PHE A 89 -8.51 -9.36 4.26
N VAL A 90 -8.03 -10.08 5.30
CA VAL A 90 -8.55 -11.42 5.66
C VAL A 90 -10.04 -11.42 6.02
N GLY A 91 -10.58 -10.28 6.45
CA GLY A 91 -12.01 -10.09 6.75
C GLY A 91 -12.83 -9.53 5.58
N GLY A 92 -12.29 -9.53 4.35
CA GLY A 92 -12.93 -8.90 3.19
C GLY A 92 -13.00 -7.37 3.31
N VAL A 93 -13.71 -6.72 2.40
CA VAL A 93 -13.84 -5.26 2.38
C VAL A 93 -14.59 -4.75 3.62
N ALA A 94 -15.55 -5.52 4.13
CA ALA A 94 -16.24 -5.19 5.37
C ALA A 94 -15.31 -5.27 6.61
N GLY A 95 -14.46 -6.30 6.69
CA GLY A 95 -13.50 -6.45 7.79
C GLY A 95 -12.40 -5.38 7.77
N GLU A 96 -11.93 -5.00 6.58
CA GLU A 96 -10.99 -3.88 6.43
C GLU A 96 -11.57 -2.57 6.97
N ARG A 97 -12.82 -2.24 6.60
CA ARG A 97 -13.51 -1.07 7.14
C ARG A 97 -13.69 -1.14 8.65
N ALA A 98 -14.11 -2.30 9.17
CA ALA A 98 -14.28 -2.51 10.61
C ALA A 98 -12.96 -2.33 11.38
N MET A 99 -11.83 -2.74 10.79
CA MET A 99 -10.49 -2.52 11.33
C MET A 99 -10.15 -1.03 11.42
N GLY A 100 -10.38 -0.27 10.35
CA GLY A 100 -10.16 1.19 10.36
C GLY A 100 -11.02 1.91 11.40
N GLU A 101 -12.30 1.52 11.54
CA GLU A 101 -13.17 2.04 12.58
C GLU A 101 -12.70 1.65 13.99
N ALA A 102 -12.20 0.43 14.19
CA ALA A 102 -11.66 -0.01 15.47
C ALA A 102 -10.45 0.83 15.88
N MET A 103 -9.53 1.10 14.94
CA MET A 103 -8.39 1.98 15.19
C MET A 103 -8.83 3.41 15.55
N THR A 104 -9.84 3.92 14.87
CA THR A 104 -10.41 5.25 15.16
C THR A 104 -11.06 5.29 16.55
N ARG A 105 -11.83 4.26 16.92
CA ARG A 105 -12.41 4.11 18.28
C ARG A 105 -11.34 3.99 19.37
N ALA A 106 -10.18 3.44 19.04
CA ALA A 106 -9.03 3.35 19.95
C ALA A 106 -8.26 4.67 20.10
N GLY A 107 -8.58 5.70 19.30
CA GLY A 107 -8.06 7.05 19.42
C GLY A 107 -7.15 7.50 18.28
N ALA A 108 -7.02 6.74 17.19
CA ALA A 108 -6.34 7.23 16.00
C ALA A 108 -7.12 8.40 15.38
N ALA A 109 -6.46 9.53 15.11
CA ALA A 109 -7.08 10.69 14.48
C ALA A 109 -7.56 10.36 13.04
N HIS A 110 -6.70 9.67 12.29
CA HIS A 110 -7.03 9.05 11.01
C HIS A 110 -6.44 7.63 10.98
N ALA A 111 -7.22 6.67 10.51
CA ALA A 111 -6.80 5.28 10.38
C ALA A 111 -6.61 4.90 8.90
N VAL A 112 -5.48 4.25 8.59
CA VAL A 112 -5.17 3.70 7.27
C VAL A 112 -4.83 2.22 7.44
N THR A 113 -5.34 1.36 6.56
CA THR A 113 -4.89 -0.03 6.47
C THR A 113 -4.14 -0.24 5.16
N THR A 114 -3.19 -1.19 5.11
CA THR A 114 -2.49 -1.52 3.86
C THR A 114 -3.45 -1.92 2.73
N SER A 115 -4.49 -2.70 3.02
CA SER A 115 -5.44 -3.16 2.00
C SER A 115 -6.36 -2.03 1.51
N GLY A 116 -6.86 -1.17 2.41
CA GLY A 116 -7.59 0.03 2.02
C GLY A 116 -6.73 1.01 1.22
N ALA A 117 -5.47 1.18 1.62
CA ALA A 117 -4.49 1.99 0.89
C ALA A 117 -4.19 1.45 -0.50
N MET A 118 -4.12 0.12 -0.66
CA MET A 118 -4.00 -0.54 -1.96
C MET A 118 -5.20 -0.18 -2.86
N LEU A 119 -6.44 -0.33 -2.39
CA LEU A 119 -7.62 0.04 -3.19
C LEU A 119 -7.63 1.52 -3.57
N ALA A 120 -7.23 2.42 -2.65
CA ALA A 120 -7.09 3.84 -2.93
C ALA A 120 -6.02 4.13 -4.00
N ALA A 121 -4.89 3.41 -3.97
CA ALA A 121 -3.84 3.54 -4.98
C ALA A 121 -4.28 3.03 -6.36
N LEU A 122 -5.04 1.93 -6.41
CA LEU A 122 -5.63 1.43 -7.66
C LEU A 122 -6.59 2.45 -8.27
N ALA A 123 -7.43 3.09 -7.43
CA ALA A 123 -8.33 4.15 -7.87
C ALA A 123 -7.56 5.39 -8.39
N GLU A 124 -6.49 5.80 -7.71
CA GLU A 124 -5.60 6.90 -8.16
C GLU A 124 -4.94 6.61 -9.51
N LEU A 125 -4.63 5.35 -9.79
CA LEU A 125 -4.05 4.90 -11.05
C LEU A 125 -5.11 4.56 -12.13
N ASN A 126 -6.40 4.66 -11.80
CA ASN A 126 -7.51 4.20 -12.64
C ASN A 126 -7.31 2.74 -13.15
N ALA A 127 -6.79 1.88 -12.27
CA ALA A 127 -6.46 0.51 -12.59
C ALA A 127 -7.59 -0.45 -12.16
N HIS A 128 -8.03 -1.30 -13.10
CA HIS A 128 -9.10 -2.30 -12.88
C HIS A 128 -8.60 -3.74 -13.06
N ARG A 129 -7.47 -3.91 -13.75
CA ARG A 129 -6.81 -5.18 -14.02
C ARG A 129 -5.46 -5.22 -13.32
N ILE A 130 -5.27 -6.19 -12.43
CA ILE A 130 -4.08 -6.26 -11.57
C ILE A 130 -3.33 -7.58 -11.74
N ALA A 131 -2.00 -7.52 -11.75
CA ALA A 131 -1.15 -8.69 -11.56
C ALA A 131 -0.60 -8.71 -10.13
N LEU A 132 -0.54 -9.89 -9.51
CA LEU A 132 -0.14 -10.07 -8.12
C LEU A 132 1.22 -10.76 -8.00
N VAL A 133 2.07 -10.21 -7.14
CA VAL A 133 3.24 -10.90 -6.58
C VAL A 133 3.00 -11.09 -5.10
N THR A 134 3.00 -12.34 -4.62
CA THR A 134 2.80 -12.65 -3.20
C THR A 134 3.90 -13.58 -2.70
N PRO A 135 4.37 -13.46 -1.46
CA PRO A 135 5.29 -14.46 -0.90
C PRO A 135 4.55 -15.67 -0.34
N TYR A 136 3.23 -15.57 -0.15
CA TYR A 136 2.43 -16.48 0.67
C TYR A 136 2.08 -17.80 0.00
N THR A 137 1.40 -18.66 0.79
CA THR A 137 0.70 -19.85 0.29
C THR A 137 -0.44 -19.50 -0.66
N VAL A 138 -0.94 -20.53 -1.35
CA VAL A 138 -2.07 -20.40 -2.28
C VAL A 138 -3.32 -19.86 -1.59
N SER A 139 -3.64 -20.35 -0.38
CA SER A 139 -4.86 -19.95 0.35
C SER A 139 -4.87 -18.47 0.73
N VAL A 140 -3.73 -17.93 1.20
CA VAL A 140 -3.62 -16.50 1.52
C VAL A 140 -3.68 -15.66 0.25
N THR A 141 -3.10 -16.14 -0.85
CA THR A 141 -3.20 -15.46 -2.15
C THR A 141 -4.65 -15.45 -2.65
N GLN A 142 -5.39 -16.54 -2.50
CA GLN A 142 -6.80 -16.63 -2.88
C GLN A 142 -7.68 -15.65 -2.09
N SER A 143 -7.43 -15.51 -0.78
CA SER A 143 -8.14 -14.52 0.04
C SER A 143 -7.88 -13.07 -0.40
N LEU A 144 -6.68 -12.75 -0.88
CA LEU A 144 -6.40 -11.45 -1.50
C LEU A 144 -7.17 -11.27 -2.82
N GLU A 145 -7.26 -12.31 -3.65
CA GLU A 145 -8.03 -12.29 -4.90
C GLU A 145 -9.53 -12.06 -4.61
N GLU A 146 -10.08 -12.71 -3.59
CA GLU A 146 -11.47 -12.53 -3.13
C GLU A 146 -11.72 -11.08 -2.66
N TYR A 147 -10.83 -10.53 -1.84
CA TYR A 147 -10.90 -9.14 -1.39
C TYR A 147 -10.90 -8.15 -2.58
N LEU A 148 -10.01 -8.36 -3.55
CA LEU A 148 -9.94 -7.54 -4.77
C LEU A 148 -11.21 -7.67 -5.62
N ALA A 149 -11.75 -8.89 -5.74
CA ALA A 149 -12.99 -9.14 -6.47
C ALA A 149 -14.21 -8.46 -5.81
N GLU A 150 -14.30 -8.45 -4.48
CA GLU A 150 -15.31 -7.67 -3.74
C GLU A 150 -15.24 -6.17 -4.04
N ALA A 151 -14.04 -5.66 -4.31
CA ALA A 151 -13.81 -4.27 -4.71
C ALA A 151 -13.95 -4.02 -6.23
N GLY A 152 -14.34 -5.03 -7.02
CA GLY A 152 -14.51 -4.92 -8.47
C GLY A 152 -13.21 -4.95 -9.28
N ILE A 153 -12.09 -5.36 -8.68
CA ILE A 153 -10.78 -5.44 -9.33
C ILE A 153 -10.55 -6.84 -9.88
N LEU A 154 -10.18 -6.93 -11.17
CA LEU A 154 -9.89 -8.18 -11.85
C LEU A 154 -8.42 -8.56 -11.72
N VAL A 155 -8.14 -9.69 -11.07
CA VAL A 155 -6.79 -10.28 -11.05
C VAL A 155 -6.53 -11.00 -12.38
N THR A 156 -5.57 -10.53 -13.16
CA THR A 156 -5.26 -11.10 -14.49
C THR A 156 -4.12 -12.11 -14.45
N GLY A 157 -3.20 -11.98 -13.48
CA GLY A 157 -2.02 -12.83 -13.37
C GLY A 157 -1.45 -12.85 -11.96
N ARG A 158 -0.72 -13.90 -11.61
CA ARG A 158 -0.13 -14.05 -10.28
C ARG A 158 1.16 -14.85 -10.29
N ALA A 159 2.04 -14.56 -9.35
CA ALA A 159 3.20 -15.38 -8.99
C ALA A 159 3.37 -15.41 -7.47
N SER A 160 3.64 -16.59 -6.92
CA SER A 160 3.84 -16.77 -5.48
C SER A 160 5.04 -17.65 -5.12
N LEU A 161 5.62 -17.45 -3.94
CA LEU A 161 6.70 -18.32 -3.41
C LEU A 161 6.22 -19.44 -2.50
N GLY A 162 5.01 -19.34 -1.91
CA GLY A 162 4.53 -20.36 -0.97
C GLY A 162 5.23 -20.34 0.39
N LEU A 163 5.87 -19.23 0.76
CA LEU A 163 6.58 -19.08 2.03
C LEU A 163 5.62 -18.91 3.20
N VAL A 164 6.02 -19.49 4.33
CA VAL A 164 5.31 -19.40 5.62
C VAL A 164 6.10 -18.67 6.71
N ARG A 165 7.37 -18.32 6.43
CA ARG A 165 8.30 -17.62 7.34
C ARG A 165 9.44 -16.97 6.57
N HIS A 166 10.19 -16.07 7.24
CA HIS A 166 11.42 -15.45 6.72
C HIS A 166 11.26 -14.69 5.40
N ILE A 167 10.08 -14.13 5.16
CA ILE A 167 9.77 -13.40 3.91
C ILE A 167 10.75 -12.22 3.70
N TRP A 168 11.19 -11.58 4.78
CA TRP A 168 12.19 -10.49 4.75
C TRP A 168 13.59 -10.90 4.25
N LYS A 169 13.84 -12.19 4.07
CA LYS A 169 15.10 -12.71 3.51
C LYS A 169 15.03 -12.92 1.98
N VAL A 170 13.86 -12.73 1.37
CA VAL A 170 13.70 -12.87 -0.09
C VAL A 170 14.52 -11.79 -0.79
N PRO A 171 15.48 -12.17 -1.66
CA PRO A 171 16.32 -11.22 -2.36
C PRO A 171 15.55 -10.52 -3.49
N TYR A 172 16.03 -9.32 -3.88
CA TYR A 172 15.42 -8.53 -4.96
C TYR A 172 15.26 -9.30 -6.28
N HIS A 173 16.22 -10.15 -6.64
CA HIS A 173 16.13 -10.90 -7.91
C HIS A 173 14.94 -11.88 -7.93
N ASP A 174 14.56 -12.43 -6.78
CA ASP A 174 13.38 -13.30 -6.68
C ASP A 174 12.08 -12.51 -6.82
N VAL A 175 12.03 -11.30 -6.23
CA VAL A 175 10.91 -10.37 -6.39
C VAL A 175 10.74 -9.97 -7.85
N VAL A 176 11.83 -9.58 -8.52
CA VAL A 176 11.84 -9.23 -9.95
C VAL A 176 11.41 -10.43 -10.82
N ALA A 177 11.96 -11.62 -10.55
CA ALA A 177 11.59 -12.82 -11.29
C ALA A 177 10.11 -13.18 -11.11
N MET A 178 9.53 -12.98 -9.92
CA MET A 178 8.10 -13.14 -9.70
C MET A 178 7.27 -12.13 -10.49
N ALA A 179 7.69 -10.86 -10.51
CA ALA A 179 6.98 -9.82 -11.25
C ALA A 179 6.87 -10.16 -12.75
N HIS A 180 7.99 -10.53 -13.37
CA HIS A 180 8.01 -11.02 -14.76
C HIS A 180 7.13 -12.24 -14.97
N ARG A 181 7.10 -13.18 -14.01
CA ARG A 181 6.22 -14.36 -14.12
C ARG A 181 4.74 -14.03 -14.03
N ALA A 182 4.35 -13.06 -13.19
CA ALA A 182 2.95 -12.67 -12.99
C ALA A 182 2.34 -12.03 -14.25
N VAL A 183 3.15 -11.36 -15.06
CA VAL A 183 2.70 -10.59 -16.24
C VAL A 183 2.95 -11.30 -17.57
N ARG A 184 3.71 -12.41 -17.56
CA ARG A 184 4.20 -13.09 -18.78
C ARG A 184 3.14 -13.36 -19.86
N THR A 185 1.90 -13.66 -19.45
CA THR A 185 0.82 -14.05 -20.37
C THR A 185 -0.41 -13.16 -20.22
N THR A 186 -0.25 -11.97 -19.64
CA THR A 186 -1.37 -11.10 -19.23
C THR A 186 -1.04 -9.64 -19.50
N THR A 187 -2.07 -8.80 -19.56
CA THR A 187 -1.94 -7.35 -19.73
C THR A 187 -2.69 -6.65 -18.59
N PRO A 188 -2.09 -6.59 -17.39
CA PRO A 188 -2.64 -5.81 -16.28
C PRO A 188 -2.42 -4.31 -16.50
N ASP A 189 -3.22 -3.49 -15.83
CA ASP A 189 -3.03 -2.04 -15.75
C ASP A 189 -1.91 -1.70 -14.74
N VAL A 190 -1.71 -2.58 -13.76
CA VAL A 190 -0.76 -2.39 -12.65
C VAL A 190 -0.30 -3.73 -12.07
N LEU A 191 0.95 -3.79 -11.60
CA LEU A 191 1.44 -4.89 -10.78
C LEU A 191 1.50 -4.50 -9.31
N PHE A 192 0.91 -5.33 -8.44
CA PHE A 192 0.99 -5.17 -6.99
C PHE A 192 1.86 -6.24 -6.35
N ILE A 193 2.90 -5.79 -5.64
CA ILE A 193 3.75 -6.64 -4.80
C ILE A 193 3.17 -6.62 -3.39
N SER A 194 2.41 -7.66 -3.08
CA SER A 194 1.78 -7.86 -1.78
C SER A 194 2.78 -8.34 -0.75
N CYS A 195 2.56 -7.96 0.51
CA CYS A 195 3.36 -8.20 1.71
C CYS A 195 4.29 -7.05 2.09
N THR A 196 4.15 -6.63 3.34
CA THR A 196 5.01 -5.62 3.96
C THR A 196 6.41 -6.17 4.30
N ASN A 197 6.60 -7.49 4.31
CA ASN A 197 7.90 -8.12 4.54
C ASN A 197 8.67 -8.48 3.25
N LEU A 198 8.19 -8.10 2.05
CA LEU A 198 9.00 -8.17 0.82
C LEU A 198 9.75 -6.84 0.60
N PRO A 199 11.07 -6.86 0.37
CA PRO A 199 11.81 -5.65 0.09
C PRO A 199 11.55 -5.24 -1.36
N THR A 200 11.05 -4.02 -1.55
CA THR A 200 10.47 -3.53 -2.82
C THR A 200 10.92 -2.15 -3.27
N TYR A 201 11.46 -1.31 -2.39
CA TYR A 201 11.74 0.10 -2.72
C TYR A 201 12.61 0.25 -3.98
N ASP A 202 13.72 -0.49 -4.05
CA ASP A 202 14.68 -0.36 -5.16
C ASP A 202 14.21 -1.07 -6.44
N VAL A 203 13.33 -2.08 -6.32
CA VAL A 203 12.87 -2.85 -7.49
C VAL A 203 11.70 -2.19 -8.21
N ILE A 204 10.92 -1.35 -7.54
CA ILE A 204 9.78 -0.63 -8.15
C ILE A 204 10.20 0.15 -9.40
N PRO A 205 11.12 1.14 -9.34
CA PRO A 205 11.46 1.96 -10.50
C PRO A 205 12.08 1.12 -11.64
N GLN A 206 12.85 0.09 -11.30
CA GLN A 206 13.39 -0.84 -12.29
C GLN A 206 12.28 -1.61 -13.00
N LEU A 207 11.34 -2.20 -12.24
CA LEU A 207 10.23 -2.97 -12.81
C LEU A 207 9.29 -2.07 -13.63
N GLU A 208 9.03 -0.85 -13.20
CA GLU A 208 8.23 0.10 -13.99
C GLU A 208 8.89 0.39 -15.34
N ALA A 209 10.22 0.59 -15.38
CA ALA A 209 10.95 0.81 -16.61
C ALA A 209 10.96 -0.43 -17.54
N GLU A 210 11.10 -1.63 -16.97
CA GLU A 210 11.14 -2.90 -17.70
C GLU A 210 9.75 -3.30 -18.23
N LEU A 211 8.71 -3.19 -17.39
CA LEU A 211 7.36 -3.66 -17.67
C LEU A 211 6.49 -2.62 -18.37
N ARG A 212 6.92 -1.34 -18.39
CA ARG A 212 6.20 -0.22 -18.99
C ARG A 212 4.79 -0.04 -18.43
N MET A 213 4.64 -0.23 -17.12
CA MET A 213 3.40 -0.01 -16.39
C MET A 213 3.69 0.32 -14.92
N PRO A 214 2.74 0.90 -14.18
CA PRO A 214 2.87 1.12 -12.75
C PRO A 214 3.15 -0.17 -11.98
N VAL A 215 4.04 -0.07 -10.99
CA VAL A 215 4.34 -1.15 -10.03
C VAL A 215 4.23 -0.56 -8.64
N ILE A 216 3.32 -1.12 -7.84
CA ILE A 216 3.06 -0.66 -6.48
C ILE A 216 3.32 -1.76 -5.47
N SER A 217 3.73 -1.40 -4.25
CA SER A 217 3.96 -2.37 -3.16
C SER A 217 3.15 -2.05 -1.92
N ALA A 218 2.93 -3.07 -1.09
CA ALA A 218 2.23 -2.94 0.19
C ALA A 218 2.80 -1.83 1.08
N ASN A 219 4.12 -1.73 1.20
CA ASN A 219 4.77 -0.70 2.01
C ASN A 219 4.59 0.69 1.37
N GLN A 220 4.77 0.80 0.06
CA GLN A 220 4.63 2.06 -0.68
C GLN A 220 3.21 2.63 -0.55
N VAL A 221 2.17 1.83 -0.84
CA VAL A 221 0.77 2.31 -0.78
C VAL A 221 0.38 2.72 0.64
N THR A 222 0.88 2.00 1.66
CA THR A 222 0.59 2.31 3.07
C THR A 222 1.13 3.70 3.45
N ILE A 223 2.41 3.98 3.15
CA ILE A 223 3.01 5.29 3.44
C ILE A 223 2.42 6.39 2.56
N TRP A 224 2.20 6.11 1.27
CA TRP A 224 1.53 7.04 0.36
C TRP A 224 0.16 7.49 0.89
N ALA A 225 -0.69 6.55 1.31
CA ALA A 225 -2.01 6.86 1.85
C ALA A 225 -1.93 7.65 3.16
N ALA A 226 -1.03 7.28 4.07
CA ALA A 226 -0.83 8.00 5.32
C ALA A 226 -0.41 9.46 5.09
N LEU A 227 0.54 9.69 4.18
CA LEU A 227 1.00 11.04 3.84
C LEU A 227 -0.06 11.87 3.11
N ARG A 228 -0.95 11.23 2.33
CA ARG A 228 -2.11 11.92 1.75
C ARG A 228 -3.10 12.41 2.80
N HIS A 229 -3.34 11.65 3.87
CA HIS A 229 -4.16 12.12 5.00
C HIS A 229 -3.52 13.30 5.74
N LEU A 230 -2.18 13.36 5.77
CA LEU A 230 -1.44 14.53 6.23
C LEU A 230 -1.51 15.71 5.25
N GLY A 231 -2.00 15.54 4.02
CA GLY A 231 -1.96 16.58 2.99
C GLY A 231 -0.54 16.86 2.46
N THR A 232 0.38 15.90 2.60
CA THR A 232 1.72 15.95 2.01
C THR A 232 1.92 14.80 1.01
N ARG A 233 3.09 14.72 0.38
CA ARG A 233 3.41 13.71 -0.64
C ARG A 233 4.52 12.80 -0.14
N ALA A 234 4.41 11.51 -0.45
CA ALA A 234 5.53 10.58 -0.31
C ALA A 234 6.67 10.97 -1.25
N VAL A 235 7.90 10.74 -0.81
CA VAL A 235 9.10 10.87 -1.64
C VAL A 235 9.44 9.52 -2.25
N GLY A 236 10.05 9.51 -3.43
CA GLY A 236 10.35 8.28 -4.13
C GLY A 236 10.49 8.54 -5.62
N PRO A 237 11.68 8.96 -6.07
CA PRO A 237 11.86 9.37 -7.46
C PRO A 237 11.62 8.18 -8.40
N TYR A 238 11.07 8.47 -9.58
CA TYR A 238 10.82 7.49 -10.64
C TYR A 238 9.85 6.37 -10.26
N GLN A 239 8.89 6.63 -9.37
CA GLN A 239 7.83 5.69 -9.00
C GLN A 239 6.48 6.26 -9.42
N ALA A 240 5.76 5.57 -10.31
CA ALA A 240 4.53 6.06 -10.94
C ALA A 240 3.47 6.51 -9.94
N LEU A 241 3.29 5.79 -8.83
CA LEU A 241 2.31 6.19 -7.81
C LEU A 241 2.61 7.59 -7.21
N LEU A 242 3.89 7.93 -7.08
CA LEU A 242 4.36 9.13 -6.38
C LEU A 242 4.68 10.29 -7.32
N ASP A 243 5.05 9.98 -8.57
CA ASP A 243 5.52 10.93 -9.57
C ASP A 243 4.65 10.88 -10.83
N GLU A 244 3.89 11.95 -11.07
CA GLU A 244 3.04 12.08 -12.26
C GLU A 244 3.83 12.01 -13.58
N SER A 245 5.08 12.50 -13.60
CA SER A 245 5.92 12.43 -14.80
C SER A 245 6.32 10.98 -15.13
N ALA A 246 6.54 10.16 -14.10
CA ALA A 246 6.74 8.73 -14.27
C ALA A 246 5.49 8.06 -14.86
N ARG A 247 4.28 8.42 -14.40
CA ARG A 247 3.01 7.88 -14.96
C ARG A 247 2.85 8.18 -16.45
N GLN A 248 3.15 9.41 -16.87
CA GLN A 248 2.99 9.86 -18.25
C GLN A 248 3.87 9.06 -19.24
N THR A 249 4.94 8.44 -18.75
CA THR A 249 5.86 7.63 -19.56
C THR A 249 5.23 6.31 -20.04
N PHE A 250 4.15 5.84 -19.41
CA PHE A 250 3.45 4.61 -19.82
C PHE A 250 2.33 4.84 -20.83
N GLY A 251 1.91 6.10 -21.00
CA GLY A 251 0.88 6.52 -21.95
C GLY A 251 -0.54 6.11 -21.53
N ALA A 252 -1.39 7.10 -21.25
CA ALA A 252 -2.80 6.92 -21.52
C ALA A 252 -2.95 6.68 -23.03
N GLY A 253 -3.64 5.61 -23.44
CA GLY A 253 -4.16 5.53 -24.81
C GLY A 253 -4.98 6.80 -25.13
N PRO A 254 -5.19 7.14 -26.41
CA PRO A 254 -5.87 8.38 -26.79
C PRO A 254 -7.21 8.50 -26.07
N VAL A 255 -7.42 9.63 -25.38
CA VAL A 255 -8.72 10.00 -24.83
C VAL A 255 -9.72 9.97 -25.98
N PRO A 256 -10.80 9.16 -25.93
CA PRO A 256 -11.80 9.18 -26.97
C PRO A 256 -12.35 10.60 -27.09
N PRO A 257 -12.50 11.15 -28.31
CA PRO A 257 -13.05 12.48 -28.48
C PRO A 257 -14.42 12.55 -27.80
N PRO A 258 -14.78 13.70 -27.20
CA PRO A 258 -16.11 13.87 -26.61
C PRO A 258 -17.18 13.52 -27.65
N PRO A 259 -18.32 12.94 -27.22
CA PRO A 259 -19.39 12.60 -28.15
C PRO A 259 -19.78 13.84 -28.94
N VAL A 260 -19.70 13.74 -30.26
CA VAL A 260 -20.19 14.78 -31.18
C VAL A 260 -21.70 14.86 -30.95
N LEU A 261 -22.14 15.91 -30.25
CA LEU A 261 -23.55 16.24 -30.15
C LEU A 261 -24.07 16.52 -31.57
N PRO A 262 -25.26 16.03 -31.94
CA PRO A 262 -25.84 16.33 -33.25
C PRO A 262 -25.92 17.84 -33.43
N GLU A 263 -25.41 18.34 -34.56
CA GLU A 263 -25.63 19.73 -34.97
C GLU A 263 -27.14 20.00 -34.94
N GLU A 264 -27.54 21.01 -34.15
CA GLU A 264 -28.89 21.53 -34.19
C GLU A 264 -29.18 21.93 -35.64
N GLN A 265 -30.08 21.18 -36.28
CA GLN A 265 -30.61 21.55 -37.58
C GLN A 265 -31.41 22.84 -37.39
N GLU A 266 -30.78 23.97 -37.70
CA GLU A 266 -31.50 25.20 -38.01
C GLU A 266 -32.29 25.00 -39.31
N GLY A 267 -33.58 24.79 -39.12
CA GLY A 267 -34.64 24.70 -40.11
C GLY A 267 -35.83 24.21 -39.30
N TRP A 268 -36.93 24.96 -39.17
CA TRP A 268 -37.95 25.15 -40.19
C TRP A 268 -38.64 26.51 -40.02
N ALA A 269 -38.84 27.17 -41.17
CA ALA A 269 -39.95 28.06 -41.56
C ALA A 269 -40.47 29.15 -40.59
#